data_AF-A0A316BP31-F1
#
_entry.id   AF-A0A316BP31-F1
#
_cell.length_a   1.000
_cell.length_b   1.000
_cell.length_c   1.000
_cell.angle_alpha   90.00
_cell.angle_beta   90.00
_cell.angle_gamma   90.00
#
_symmetry.space_group_name_H-M   'P 1'
#
loop_
_entity.id
_entity.type
_entity.pdbx_description
1 polymer ?
#
loop_
_entity_poly.entity_id
_entity_poly.type
_entity_poly.pdbx_seq_one_letter_code
_entity_poly.pdbx_strand_id
1 'polypeptide(L)'
;MKKGIITLLCAGMVVLTGCYGKNACFEKLHQWNGSLGNKWLNSIVHFFLMCFGVYPICLGLIDGLVLNTVEFWTGSNPLAAGDSYFEKDAQGNTIAAVKNADGSMTAELTTAAGEKATITLQRDENVVRALDVEGNLVAQYEIAK
;
A
#
# COMPACT_ATOMS: atom_id res chain seq x y z
N MET A 1 13.71 -20.94 29.61
CA MET A 1 14.33 -20.07 28.59
C MET A 1 14.01 -20.49 27.14
N LYS A 2 14.20 -21.76 26.76
CA LYS A 2 13.97 -22.24 25.37
C LYS A 2 12.51 -22.09 24.89
N LYS A 3 11.55 -22.39 25.77
CA LYS A 3 10.10 -22.30 25.50
C LYS A 3 9.62 -20.85 25.28
N GLY A 4 10.18 -19.89 26.02
CA GLY A 4 9.81 -18.47 25.88
C GLY A 4 10.27 -17.87 24.55
N ILE A 5 11.44 -18.26 24.05
CA ILE A 5 11.94 -17.85 22.72
C ILE A 5 11.04 -18.43 21.63
N ILE A 6 10.62 -19.69 21.75
CA ILE A 6 9.71 -20.33 20.79
C ILE A 6 8.33 -19.64 20.80
N THR A 7 7.77 -19.34 21.97
CA THR A 7 6.51 -18.59 22.07
C THR A 7 6.62 -17.19 21.48
N LEU A 8 7.74 -16.49 21.69
CA LEU A 8 7.98 -15.17 21.10
C LEU A 8 8.16 -15.23 19.58
N LEU A 9 8.82 -16.28 19.06
CA LEU A 9 8.96 -16.52 17.62
C LEU A 9 7.60 -16.84 16.97
N CYS A 10 6.80 -17.70 17.60
CA CYS A 10 5.46 -18.04 17.12
C CYS A 10 4.50 -16.84 17.21
N ALA A 11 4.60 -16.03 18.27
CA ALA A 11 3.85 -14.78 18.37
C ALA A 11 4.28 -13.82 17.24
N GLY A 12 5.59 -13.67 16.99
CA GLY A 12 6.09 -12.87 15.88
C GLY A 12 5.59 -13.33 14.51
N MET A 13 5.51 -14.65 14.28
CA MET A 13 4.93 -15.22 13.05
C MET A 13 3.43 -14.89 12.87
N VAL A 14 2.68 -14.77 13.97
CA VAL A 14 1.25 -14.39 13.94
C VAL A 14 1.05 -12.87 13.76
N VAL A 15 1.96 -12.03 14.26
CA VAL A 15 1.93 -10.59 13.96
C VAL A 15 2.29 -10.33 12.49
N LEU A 16 3.21 -11.12 11.92
CA LEU A 16 3.60 -11.04 10.50
C LEU A 16 2.47 -11.45 9.53
N THR A 17 1.43 -12.16 9.99
CA THR A 17 0.25 -12.52 9.17
C THR A 17 -0.94 -11.58 9.36
N GLY A 18 -0.87 -10.64 10.32
CA GLY A 18 -1.98 -9.75 10.68
C GLY A 18 -2.00 -8.38 9.99
N CYS A 19 -0.93 -7.99 9.28
CA CYS A 19 -0.84 -6.67 8.65
C CYS A 19 -1.36 -6.70 7.21
N TYR A 20 -2.67 -6.60 7.03
CA TYR A 20 -3.32 -6.34 5.74
C TYR A 20 -3.19 -4.85 5.35
N GLY A 21 -2.00 -4.28 5.48
CA GLY A 21 -1.71 -2.88 5.22
C GLY A 21 -0.53 -2.72 4.26
N LYS A 22 -0.49 -1.59 3.55
CA LYS A 22 0.57 -1.34 2.57
C LYS A 22 1.89 -1.09 3.28
N ASN A 23 2.86 -1.98 3.11
CA ASN A 23 4.22 -1.83 3.62
C ASN A 23 5.00 -0.77 2.81
N ALA A 24 4.51 0.48 2.83
CA ALA A 24 4.95 1.56 1.98
C ALA A 24 6.43 1.93 2.19
N CYS A 25 6.93 1.83 3.42
CA CYS A 25 8.34 2.09 3.74
C CYS A 25 9.24 0.98 3.17
N PHE A 26 8.89 -0.28 3.43
CA PHE A 26 9.60 -1.44 2.90
C PHE A 26 9.60 -1.45 1.37
N GLU A 27 8.45 -1.21 0.72
CA GLU A 27 8.35 -1.18 -0.74
C GLU A 27 9.21 -0.08 -1.35
N LYS A 28 9.20 1.14 -0.79
CA LYS A 28 10.06 2.24 -1.28
C LYS A 28 11.55 1.91 -1.10
N LEU A 29 11.94 1.34 0.04
CA LEU A 29 13.33 0.94 0.29
C LEU A 29 13.75 -0.19 -0.67
N HIS A 30 12.86 -1.14 -0.92
CA HIS A 30 13.09 -2.26 -1.83
C HIS A 30 13.17 -1.81 -3.29
N GLN A 31 12.29 -0.90 -3.74
CA GLN A 31 12.34 -0.29 -5.07
C GLN A 31 13.62 0.52 -5.27
N TRP A 32 14.04 1.30 -4.27
CA TRP A 32 15.32 2.01 -4.30
C TRP A 32 16.49 1.04 -4.45
N ASN A 33 16.52 -0.04 -3.67
CA ASN A 33 17.56 -1.06 -3.79
C ASN A 33 17.55 -1.72 -5.18
N GLY A 34 16.38 -1.91 -5.77
CA GLY A 34 16.21 -2.39 -7.14
C GLY A 34 16.80 -1.45 -8.21
N SER A 35 16.79 -0.13 -7.96
CA SER A 35 17.29 0.89 -8.89
C SER A 35 18.82 0.97 -9.00
N LEU A 36 19.56 0.32 -8.10
CA LEU A 36 21.03 0.31 -8.08
C LEU A 36 21.66 -0.51 -9.23
N GLY A 37 20.83 -1.12 -10.08
CA GLY A 37 21.22 -1.65 -11.38
C GLY A 37 21.54 -3.15 -11.36
N ASN A 38 22.71 -3.54 -10.86
CA ASN A 38 23.19 -4.92 -10.98
C ASN A 38 22.56 -5.84 -9.90
N LYS A 39 21.99 -6.98 -10.31
CA LYS A 39 21.41 -7.99 -9.41
C LYS A 39 22.34 -8.38 -8.25
N TRP A 40 23.65 -8.46 -8.48
CA TRP A 40 24.61 -8.81 -7.45
C TRP A 40 24.82 -7.68 -6.43
N LEU A 41 24.84 -6.44 -6.90
CA LEU A 41 24.92 -5.27 -6.03
C LEU A 41 23.64 -5.13 -5.21
N ASN A 42 22.48 -5.29 -5.84
CA ASN A 42 21.17 -5.24 -5.17
C ASN A 42 21.06 -6.34 -4.10
N SER A 43 21.59 -7.55 -4.35
CA SER A 43 21.62 -8.64 -3.35
C SER A 43 22.61 -8.37 -2.21
N ILE A 44 23.79 -7.81 -2.48
CA ILE A 44 24.76 -7.45 -1.44
C ILE A 44 24.18 -6.35 -0.56
N VAL A 45 23.65 -5.28 -1.15
CA VAL A 45 23.01 -4.18 -0.41
C VAL A 45 21.79 -4.69 0.35
N HIS A 46 20.99 -5.60 -0.24
CA HIS A 46 19.88 -6.24 0.48
C HIS A 46 20.36 -7.00 1.71
N PHE A 47 21.39 -7.83 1.57
CA PHE A 47 21.97 -8.59 2.67
C PHE A 47 22.57 -7.68 3.76
N PHE A 48 23.28 -6.62 3.36
CA PHE A 48 23.80 -5.61 4.30
C PHE A 48 22.66 -4.95 5.07
N LEU A 49 21.66 -4.38 4.39
CA LEU A 49 20.53 -3.72 5.04
C LEU A 49 19.70 -4.67 5.93
N MET A 50 19.64 -5.96 5.58
CA MET A 50 19.04 -7.00 6.42
C MET A 50 19.88 -7.23 7.70
N CYS A 51 21.20 -7.38 7.55
CA CYS A 51 22.12 -7.66 8.65
C CYS A 51 22.25 -6.49 9.64
N PHE A 52 22.15 -5.25 9.14
CA PHE A 52 22.14 -4.04 9.96
C PHE A 52 20.74 -3.67 10.50
N GLY A 53 19.72 -4.48 10.21
CA GLY A 53 18.37 -4.33 10.76
C GLY A 53 17.52 -3.24 10.10
N VAL A 54 17.97 -2.62 9.02
CA VAL A 54 17.23 -1.54 8.34
C VAL A 54 15.91 -2.06 7.75
N TYR A 55 15.93 -3.20 7.06
CA TYR A 55 14.70 -3.82 6.53
C TYR A 55 13.74 -4.30 7.62
N PRO A 56 14.20 -5.03 8.66
CA PRO A 56 13.36 -5.41 9.80
C PRO A 56 12.73 -4.21 10.54
N ILE A 57 13.47 -3.11 10.69
CA ILE A 57 12.96 -1.89 11.34
C ILE A 57 11.89 -1.23 10.47
N CYS A 58 12.13 -1.11 9.16
CA CYS A 58 11.15 -0.53 8.24
C CYS A 58 9.86 -1.36 8.21
N LEU A 59 9.97 -2.69 8.03
CA LEU A 59 8.81 -3.57 7.96
C LEU A 59 8.08 -3.69 9.32
N GLY A 60 8.83 -3.86 10.42
CA GLY A 60 8.25 -4.17 11.71
C GLY A 60 7.79 -2.95 12.51
N LEU A 61 8.67 -1.95 12.67
CA LEU A 61 8.40 -0.79 13.51
C LEU A 61 7.72 0.35 12.73
N ILE A 62 8.17 0.61 11.51
CA ILE A 62 7.65 1.75 10.74
C ILE A 62 6.34 1.36 10.06
N ASP A 63 6.35 0.35 9.18
CA ASP A 63 5.16 -0.10 8.47
C ASP A 63 4.15 -0.74 9.43
N GLY A 64 4.60 -1.73 10.21
CA GLY A 64 3.75 -2.50 11.13
C GLY A 64 3.10 -1.69 12.25
N LEU A 65 3.83 -0.76 12.87
CA LEU A 65 3.39 -0.06 14.09
C LEU A 65 2.99 1.39 13.84
N VAL A 66 3.71 2.13 13.00
CA VAL A 66 3.43 3.55 12.80
C VAL A 66 2.47 3.75 11.63
N LEU A 67 2.82 3.29 10.45
CA LEU A 67 2.07 3.57 9.23
C LEU A 67 0.75 2.81 9.18
N ASN A 68 0.72 1.53 9.54
CA ASN A 68 -0.54 0.78 9.66
C ASN A 68 -1.48 1.38 10.73
N THR A 69 -0.94 1.87 11.84
CA THR A 69 -1.76 2.53 12.87
C THR A 69 -2.28 3.89 12.37
N VAL A 70 -1.44 4.69 11.72
CA VAL A 70 -1.87 5.96 11.13
C VAL A 70 -2.90 5.73 10.03
N GLU A 71 -2.70 4.75 9.15
CA GLU A 71 -3.64 4.36 8.10
C GLU A 71 -4.97 3.88 8.70
N PHE A 72 -4.93 3.13 9.79
CA PHE A 72 -6.15 2.69 10.50
C PHE A 72 -6.97 3.88 11.04
N TRP A 73 -6.33 4.90 11.62
CA TRP A 73 -7.04 6.04 12.22
C TRP A 73 -7.38 7.16 11.23
N THR A 74 -6.56 7.34 10.19
CA THR A 74 -6.68 8.46 9.25
C THR A 74 -7.14 8.03 7.86
N GLY A 75 -7.26 6.73 7.60
CA GLY A 75 -7.56 6.18 6.27
C GLY A 75 -6.48 6.41 5.22
N SER A 76 -5.35 7.02 5.61
CA SER A 76 -4.25 7.40 4.72
C SER A 76 -2.91 6.94 5.26
N ASN A 77 -2.08 6.42 4.37
CA ASN A 77 -0.68 6.22 4.69
C ASN A 77 0.13 7.47 4.26
N PRO A 78 0.69 8.25 5.21
CA PRO A 78 1.44 9.46 4.89
C PRO A 78 2.76 9.15 4.16
N LEU A 79 3.28 7.93 4.25
CA LEU A 79 4.42 7.49 3.46
C LEU A 79 4.01 6.96 2.08
N ALA A 80 2.73 6.65 1.87
CA ALA A 80 2.18 6.43 0.54
C ALA A 80 1.81 7.75 -0.17
N ALA A 81 2.09 8.91 0.45
CA ALA A 81 1.87 10.23 -0.14
C ALA A 81 2.56 10.31 -1.51
N GLY A 82 1.74 10.35 -2.55
CA GLY A 82 2.12 10.27 -3.95
C GLY A 82 1.22 9.32 -4.75
N ASP A 83 0.77 8.24 -4.12
CA ASP A 83 -0.04 7.19 -4.75
C ASP A 83 -1.36 6.94 -4.02
N SER A 84 -1.72 7.72 -3.02
CA SER A 84 -3.04 7.63 -2.37
C SER A 84 -3.59 8.98 -1.97
N TYR A 85 -4.89 9.16 -2.17
CA TYR A 85 -5.69 10.31 -1.76
C TYR A 85 -6.72 9.84 -0.74
N PHE A 86 -6.92 10.61 0.32
CA PHE A 86 -8.02 10.37 1.23
C PHE A 86 -8.62 11.68 1.66
N GLU A 87 -9.94 11.74 1.66
CA GLU A 87 -10.68 12.88 2.16
C GLU A 87 -11.92 12.38 2.90
N LYS A 88 -12.23 13.03 4.02
CA LYS A 88 -13.46 12.82 4.77
C LYS A 88 -14.22 14.13 4.80
N ASP A 89 -15.46 14.10 4.33
CA ASP A 89 -16.33 15.27 4.37
C ASP A 89 -16.93 15.50 5.77
N ALA A 90 -17.56 16.66 5.94
CA ALA A 90 -18.21 17.03 7.21
C ALA A 90 -19.44 16.17 7.53
N GLN A 91 -19.97 15.44 6.55
CA GLN A 91 -21.14 14.56 6.63
C GLN A 91 -20.75 13.12 7.00
N GLY A 92 -19.45 12.80 7.04
CA GLY A 92 -18.92 11.49 7.40
C GLY A 92 -18.66 10.56 6.22
N ASN A 93 -18.86 11.00 4.98
CA ASN A 93 -18.47 10.25 3.79
C ASN A 93 -16.95 10.33 3.60
N THR A 94 -16.34 9.24 3.16
CA THR A 94 -14.90 9.16 2.90
C THR A 94 -14.63 8.77 1.47
N ILE A 95 -13.64 9.39 0.85
CA ILE A 95 -13.12 9.01 -0.47
C ILE A 95 -11.68 8.56 -0.25
N ALA A 96 -11.36 7.34 -0.64
CA ALA A 96 -10.01 6.78 -0.61
C ALA A 96 -9.61 6.40 -2.04
N ALA A 97 -8.72 7.17 -2.67
CA ALA A 97 -8.14 6.81 -3.96
C ALA A 97 -6.73 6.27 -3.80
N VAL A 98 -6.37 5.30 -4.63
CA VAL A 98 -5.09 4.62 -4.64
C VAL A 98 -4.66 4.47 -6.10
N LYS A 99 -3.49 4.99 -6.42
CA LYS A 99 -2.78 4.70 -7.65
C LYS A 99 -2.11 3.33 -7.53
N ASN A 100 -2.39 2.46 -8.48
CA ASN A 100 -1.87 1.11 -8.57
C ASN A 100 -0.56 1.12 -9.38
N ALA A 101 0.27 0.09 -9.18
CA ALA A 101 1.56 -0.05 -9.86
C ALA A 101 1.44 -0.20 -11.39
N ASP A 102 0.26 -0.57 -11.89
CA ASP A 102 -0.06 -0.66 -13.32
C ASP A 102 -0.41 0.71 -13.95
N GLY A 103 -0.40 1.79 -13.16
CA GLY A 103 -0.76 3.14 -13.61
C GLY A 103 -2.26 3.44 -13.54
N SER A 104 -3.10 2.48 -13.14
CA SER A 104 -4.52 2.70 -12.85
C SER A 104 -4.72 3.37 -11.49
N MET A 105 -5.91 3.91 -11.24
CA MET A 105 -6.30 4.51 -9.97
C MET A 105 -7.60 3.91 -9.47
N THR A 106 -7.58 3.19 -8.35
CA THR A 106 -8.78 2.69 -7.69
C THR A 106 -9.26 3.70 -6.66
N ALA A 107 -10.52 4.14 -6.75
CA ALA A 107 -11.18 4.97 -5.77
C ALA A 107 -12.29 4.19 -5.07
N GLU A 108 -12.23 4.12 -3.75
CA GLU A 108 -13.29 3.61 -2.87
C GLU A 108 -13.98 4.80 -2.20
N LEU A 109 -15.27 4.97 -2.48
CA LEU A 109 -16.13 5.91 -1.78
C LEU A 109 -16.91 5.13 -0.73
N THR A 110 -16.85 5.57 0.52
CA THR A 110 -17.68 5.04 1.61
C THR A 110 -18.59 6.14 2.10
N THR A 111 -19.90 5.93 2.06
CA THR A 111 -20.87 6.88 2.60
C THR A 111 -20.92 6.80 4.12
N ALA A 112 -21.44 7.84 4.78
CA ALA A 112 -21.67 7.85 6.22
C ALA A 112 -22.64 6.74 6.69
N ALA A 113 -23.44 6.18 5.77
CA ALA A 113 -24.33 5.03 5.99
C ALA A 113 -23.59 3.68 5.90
N GLY A 114 -22.32 3.66 5.54
CA GLY A 114 -21.49 2.46 5.39
C GLY A 114 -21.59 1.79 4.03
N GLU A 115 -22.28 2.40 3.05
CA GLU A 115 -22.28 1.89 1.68
C GLU A 115 -20.94 2.18 1.00
N LYS A 116 -20.37 1.16 0.37
CA LYS A 116 -19.08 1.23 -0.31
C LYS A 116 -19.28 1.13 -1.80
N ALA A 117 -18.70 2.06 -2.54
CA ALA A 117 -18.63 2.03 -3.99
C ALA A 117 -17.16 2.09 -4.41
N THR A 118 -16.70 1.08 -5.13
CA THR A 118 -15.32 0.99 -5.62
C THR A 118 -15.31 1.12 -7.13
N ILE A 119 -14.45 2.00 -7.64
CA ILE A 119 -14.29 2.29 -9.06
C ILE A 119 -12.81 2.26 -9.40
N THR A 120 -12.43 1.55 -10.46
CA THR A 120 -11.04 1.54 -10.96
C THR A 120 -10.95 2.32 -12.26
N LEU A 121 -10.14 3.37 -12.26
CA LEU A 121 -9.84 4.21 -13.40
C LEU A 121 -8.57 3.71 -14.09
N GLN A 122 -8.69 3.19 -15.31
CA GLN A 122 -7.56 2.85 -16.16
C GLN A 122 -7.36 3.93 -17.22
N ARG A 123 -6.12 4.39 -17.38
CA ARG A 123 -5.73 5.29 -18.46
C ARG A 123 -4.88 4.52 -19.47
N ASP A 124 -5.36 4.47 -20.69
CA ASP A 124 -4.66 3.99 -21.87
C ASP A 124 -4.23 5.19 -22.75
N GLU A 125 -3.51 4.94 -23.85
CA GLU A 125 -2.89 6.00 -24.68
C GLU A 125 -3.86 7.12 -25.07
N ASN A 126 -5.11 6.78 -25.42
CA ASN A 126 -6.14 7.75 -25.85
C ASN A 126 -7.47 7.60 -25.09
N VAL A 127 -7.53 6.75 -24.06
CA VAL A 127 -8.81 6.35 -23.45
C VAL A 127 -8.70 6.30 -21.93
N VAL A 128 -9.68 6.87 -21.24
CA VAL A 128 -9.88 6.67 -19.81
C VAL A 128 -11.08 5.75 -19.62
N ARG A 129 -10.88 4.62 -18.96
CA ARG A 129 -11.93 3.63 -18.63
C ARG A 129 -12.17 3.62 -17.13
N ALA A 130 -13.43 3.68 -16.72
CA ALA A 130 -13.87 3.40 -15.36
C ALA A 130 -14.44 1.98 -15.32
N LEU A 131 -13.93 1.16 -14.42
CA LEU A 131 -14.30 -0.23 -14.20
C LEU A 131 -14.97 -0.36 -12.83
N ASP A 132 -15.97 -1.24 -12.70
CA ASP A 132 -16.54 -1.60 -11.41
C ASP A 132 -15.67 -2.64 -10.67
N VAL A 133 -16.14 -3.06 -9.50
CA VAL A 133 -15.52 -4.09 -8.65
C VAL A 133 -15.41 -5.47 -9.31
N GLU A 134 -16.24 -5.75 -10.31
CA GLU A 134 -16.25 -6.99 -11.10
C GLU A 134 -15.40 -6.88 -12.38
N GLY A 135 -14.82 -5.70 -12.65
CA GLY A 135 -14.05 -5.42 -13.86
C GLY A 135 -14.92 -5.11 -15.08
N ASN A 136 -16.21 -4.83 -14.88
CA ASN A 136 -17.09 -4.41 -15.96
C ASN A 136 -16.85 -2.93 -16.30
N LEU A 137 -16.89 -2.60 -17.58
CA LEU A 137 -16.67 -1.23 -18.05
C LEU A 137 -17.92 -0.38 -17.74
N VAL A 138 -17.80 0.54 -16.80
CA VAL A 138 -18.89 1.43 -16.35
C VAL A 138 -18.96 2.68 -17.20
N ALA A 139 -17.80 3.24 -17.56
CA ALA A 139 -17.71 4.41 -18.42
C ALA A 139 -16.40 4.44 -19.20
N GLN A 140 -16.44 4.92 -20.44
CA GLN A 140 -15.27 5.17 -21.27
C GLN A 140 -15.30 6.62 -21.75
N TYR A 141 -14.17 7.31 -21.65
CA TYR A 141 -13.96 8.62 -22.26
C TYR A 141 -12.74 8.56 -23.19
N GLU A 142 -12.95 8.89 -24.46
CA GLU A 142 -11.87 9.04 -25.42
C GLU A 142 -11.32 10.47 -25.34
N ILE A 143 -10.02 10.58 -25.07
CA ILE A 143 -9.33 11.87 -25.11
C ILE A 143 -9.07 12.14 -26.59
N ALA A 144 -9.99 12.86 -27.24
CA ALA A 144 -9.80 13.35 -28.60
C ALA A 144 -8.56 14.26 -28.64
N LYS A 145 -7.70 13.99 -29.62
CA LYS A 145 -6.38 14.61 -29.81
C LYS A 145 -6.46 16.10 -30.13
#